data_AF-A0A972WFR7-F1
#
_entry.id   AF-A0A972WFR7-F1
#
_cell.length_a   1.000
_cell.length_b   1.000
_cell.length_c   1.000
_cell.angle_alpha   90.00
_cell.angle_beta   90.00
_cell.angle_gamma   90.00
#
_symmetry.space_group_name_H-M   'P 1'
#
loop_
_entity.id
_entity.type
_entity.pdbx_description
1 polymer ?
#
loop_
_entity_poly.entity_id
_entity_poly.type
_entity_poly.pdbx_seq_one_letter_code
_entity_poly.pdbx_strand_id
1 'polypeptide(L)'
;MHYDHINVPADGTAITANPDHSLNVPNFPIIPYIEGDGIGIDVTPVMLDVVNAAVSKAYGDGRAIKWMQVYAGDKATEIYGENEYLPEETLDAFRRFLVSIKGPLSTPTGGGIRSLNVAIRQTLDLYACVRPIRYFPGVQTPMLQSELVRMTVFRENTEDIYAGIEFPTGSEEVQKLIHFLQTELGVTEIRFPLSSGIGIKPVSREGSERLIRKAIQHCIDRDMKSVTLVHKGNIMKFTEGAFCRWGYDVARTEFGAKEIGDGPWLSFKNPKTGNEIIIK
;
A
#
# COMPACT_ATOMS: atom_id res chain seq x y z
N MET A 1 8.06 4.06 -27.28
CA MET A 1 8.86 4.43 -26.09
C MET A 1 10.13 3.62 -26.14
N HIS A 2 11.25 4.32 -26.15
CA HIS A 2 12.57 3.75 -25.99
C HIS A 2 12.86 3.74 -24.48
N TYR A 3 13.38 2.62 -23.97
CA TYR A 3 13.93 2.55 -22.62
C TYR A 3 15.45 2.62 -22.75
N ASP A 4 16.11 3.35 -21.86
CA ASP A 4 17.54 3.59 -21.93
C ASP A 4 18.33 2.36 -21.45
N HIS A 5 17.90 1.75 -20.35
CA HIS A 5 18.57 0.58 -19.77
C HIS A 5 17.65 -0.63 -19.55
N ILE A 6 16.33 -0.49 -19.74
CA ILE A 6 15.37 -1.58 -19.58
C ILE A 6 15.21 -2.35 -20.90
N ASN A 7 15.49 -3.66 -20.86
CA ASN A 7 15.29 -4.56 -21.99
C ASN A 7 13.91 -5.23 -21.93
N VAL A 8 13.01 -4.84 -22.83
CA VAL A 8 11.67 -5.44 -22.91
C VAL A 8 11.76 -6.82 -23.58
N PRO A 9 11.27 -7.91 -22.93
CA PRO A 9 11.26 -9.23 -23.55
C PRO A 9 10.43 -9.26 -24.83
N ALA A 10 11.03 -9.68 -25.95
CA ALA A 10 10.39 -9.70 -27.26
C ALA A 10 9.30 -10.77 -27.39
N ASP A 11 9.35 -11.80 -26.54
CA ASP A 11 8.45 -12.96 -26.52
C ASP A 11 7.37 -12.85 -25.42
N GLY A 12 7.16 -11.65 -24.88
CA GLY A 12 6.16 -11.36 -23.88
C GLY A 12 5.10 -10.36 -24.34
N THR A 13 3.98 -10.31 -23.61
CA THR A 13 2.89 -9.36 -23.86
C THR A 13 2.55 -8.61 -22.58
N ALA A 14 2.32 -7.30 -22.69
CA ALA A 14 1.93 -6.48 -21.54
C ALA A 14 0.53 -6.88 -21.03
N ILE A 15 0.35 -6.85 -19.70
CA ILE A 15 -0.98 -6.92 -19.09
C ILE A 15 -1.72 -5.61 -19.40
N THR A 16 -3.01 -5.69 -19.72
CA THR A 16 -3.87 -4.51 -19.91
C THR A 16 -5.01 -4.49 -18.91
N ALA A 17 -5.54 -3.30 -18.62
CA ALA A 17 -6.72 -3.12 -17.77
C ALA A 17 -7.90 -2.68 -18.63
N ASN A 18 -9.06 -3.27 -18.35
CA ASN A 18 -10.35 -2.86 -18.94
C ASN A 18 -10.87 -1.59 -18.25
N PRO A 19 -11.90 -0.92 -18.82
CA PRO A 19 -12.54 0.24 -18.18
C PRO A 19 -13.10 -0.03 -16.78
N ASP A 20 -13.47 -1.27 -16.48
CA ASP A 20 -13.94 -1.72 -15.16
C ASP A 20 -12.81 -2.14 -14.20
N HIS A 21 -11.55 -1.91 -14.60
CA HIS A 21 -10.33 -2.30 -13.90
C HIS A 21 -10.05 -3.80 -13.79
N SER A 22 -10.84 -4.66 -14.45
CA SER A 22 -10.45 -6.06 -14.63
C SER A 22 -9.19 -6.17 -15.51
N LEU A 23 -8.34 -7.17 -15.24
CA LEU A 23 -7.07 -7.34 -15.95
C LEU A 23 -7.19 -8.38 -17.05
N ASN A 24 -6.72 -8.04 -18.25
CA ASN A 24 -6.47 -9.00 -19.32
C ASN A 24 -5.02 -9.49 -19.18
N VAL A 25 -4.86 -10.71 -18.67
CA VAL A 25 -3.53 -11.32 -18.46
C VAL A 25 -3.26 -12.34 -19.57
N PRO A 26 -2.29 -12.09 -20.47
CA PRO A 26 -1.94 -13.05 -21.53
C PRO A 26 -1.26 -14.30 -20.95
N ASN A 27 -1.07 -15.34 -21.77
CA ASN A 27 -0.36 -16.55 -21.35
C ASN A 27 1.14 -16.31 -21.08
N PHE A 28 1.73 -15.30 -21.73
CA PHE A 28 3.14 -14.92 -21.58
C PHE A 28 3.26 -13.46 -21.11
N PRO A 29 2.84 -13.14 -19.87
CA PRO A 29 2.83 -11.77 -19.40
C PRO A 29 4.24 -11.26 -19.11
N ILE A 30 4.51 -10.00 -19.48
CA ILE A 30 5.72 -9.29 -19.06
C ILE A 30 5.49 -8.75 -17.65
N ILE A 31 6.37 -9.11 -16.70
CA ILE A 31 6.33 -8.66 -15.32
C ILE A 31 7.64 -7.93 -14.98
N PRO A 32 7.60 -6.60 -14.76
CA PRO A 32 8.74 -5.86 -14.25
C PRO A 32 9.14 -6.35 -12.85
N TYR A 33 10.44 -6.47 -12.60
CA TYR A 33 10.95 -6.72 -11.26
C TYR A 33 12.16 -5.85 -10.90
N ILE A 34 12.23 -5.41 -9.65
CA ILE A 34 13.44 -4.83 -9.05
C ILE A 34 14.13 -5.89 -8.20
N GLU A 35 15.42 -6.11 -8.41
CA GLU A 35 16.25 -7.04 -7.62
C GLU A 35 16.29 -6.66 -6.14
N GLY A 36 16.42 -5.36 -5.87
CA GLY A 36 16.49 -4.79 -4.53
C GLY A 36 17.92 -4.66 -4.01
N ASP A 37 18.09 -3.84 -2.98
CA ASP A 37 19.36 -3.57 -2.33
C ASP A 37 19.70 -4.63 -1.28
N GLY A 38 20.96 -4.68 -0.83
CA GLY A 38 21.42 -5.58 0.22
C GLY A 38 21.10 -7.05 -0.11
N ILE A 39 20.25 -7.69 0.71
CA ILE A 39 19.86 -9.11 0.52
C ILE A 39 19.01 -9.36 -0.74
N GLY A 40 18.65 -8.32 -1.51
CA GLY A 40 17.91 -8.46 -2.77
C GLY A 40 18.58 -9.41 -3.76
N ILE A 41 19.92 -9.38 -3.81
CA ILE A 41 20.73 -10.27 -4.65
C ILE A 41 20.56 -11.75 -4.30
N ASP A 42 20.26 -12.07 -3.05
CA ASP A 42 20.07 -13.45 -2.59
C ASP A 42 18.63 -13.92 -2.79
N VAL A 43 17.65 -13.08 -2.43
CA VAL A 43 16.24 -13.50 -2.36
C VAL A 43 15.52 -13.42 -3.70
N THR A 44 15.90 -12.48 -4.57
CA THR A 44 15.19 -12.28 -5.85
C THR A 44 15.39 -13.44 -6.82
N PRO A 45 16.63 -13.92 -7.10
CA PRO A 45 16.83 -15.04 -8.01
C PRO A 45 16.05 -16.29 -7.56
N VAL A 46 16.06 -16.60 -6.26
CA VAL A 46 15.33 -17.74 -5.69
C VAL A 46 13.81 -17.56 -5.84
N MET A 47 13.29 -16.36 -5.65
CA MET A 47 11.88 -16.06 -5.88
C MET A 47 11.48 -16.32 -7.33
N LEU A 48 12.28 -15.85 -8.30
CA LEU A 48 12.04 -16.06 -9.72
C LEU A 48 12.00 -17.56 -10.06
N ASP A 49 12.97 -18.34 -9.57
CA ASP A 49 13.04 -19.78 -9.80
C ASP A 49 11.81 -20.53 -9.25
N VAL A 50 11.43 -20.22 -8.00
CA VAL A 50 10.26 -20.84 -7.36
C VAL A 50 8.97 -20.50 -8.11
N VAL A 51 8.79 -19.24 -8.53
CA VAL A 51 7.61 -18.82 -9.29
C VAL A 51 7.59 -19.47 -10.66
N ASN A 52 8.71 -19.51 -11.39
CA ASN A 52 8.80 -20.16 -12.69
C ASN A 52 8.46 -21.65 -12.60
N ALA A 53 9.00 -22.36 -11.60
CA ALA A 53 8.70 -23.76 -11.36
C ALA A 53 7.21 -23.98 -11.01
N ALA A 54 6.60 -23.10 -10.21
CA ALA A 54 5.19 -23.18 -9.87
C ALA A 54 4.28 -22.98 -11.09
N VAL A 55 4.61 -22.01 -11.96
CA VAL A 55 3.86 -21.76 -13.21
C VAL A 55 3.99 -22.95 -14.15
N SER A 56 5.22 -23.43 -14.40
CA SER A 56 5.46 -24.60 -15.26
C SER A 56 4.73 -25.85 -14.73
N LYS A 57 4.77 -26.09 -13.41
CA LYS A 57 4.06 -27.22 -12.80
C LYS A 57 2.54 -27.12 -12.95
N ALA A 58 1.98 -25.93 -12.88
CA ALA A 58 0.53 -25.72 -12.95
C ALA A 58 -0.02 -25.72 -14.39
N TYR A 59 0.76 -25.27 -15.37
CA TYR A 59 0.28 -24.98 -16.72
C TYR A 59 1.10 -25.63 -17.85
N GLY A 60 2.16 -26.38 -17.52
CA GLY A 60 3.13 -26.86 -18.51
C GLY A 60 3.75 -25.69 -19.27
N ASP A 61 3.86 -25.84 -20.60
CA ASP A 61 4.35 -24.79 -21.50
C ASP A 61 3.26 -23.79 -21.93
N GLY A 62 2.03 -23.98 -21.46
CA GLY A 62 0.90 -23.14 -21.83
C GLY A 62 0.95 -21.73 -21.25
N ARG A 63 1.77 -21.50 -20.20
CA ARG A 63 2.00 -20.19 -19.58
C ARG A 63 3.42 -20.05 -19.07
N ALA A 64 4.00 -18.86 -19.18
CA ALA A 64 5.27 -18.52 -18.56
C ALA A 64 5.38 -17.01 -18.32
N ILE A 65 5.99 -16.59 -17.21
CA ILE A 65 6.26 -15.16 -16.97
C ILE A 65 7.50 -14.74 -17.76
N LYS A 66 7.43 -13.58 -18.42
CA LYS A 66 8.56 -12.93 -19.08
C LYS A 66 9.06 -11.82 -18.17
N TRP A 67 10.08 -12.15 -17.38
CA TRP A 67 10.66 -11.23 -16.41
C TRP A 67 11.40 -10.09 -17.12
N MET A 68 11.14 -8.86 -16.69
CA MET A 68 11.81 -7.67 -17.19
C MET A 68 12.46 -6.94 -16.03
N GLN A 69 13.79 -6.93 -15.97
CA GLN A 69 14.49 -6.24 -14.90
C GLN A 69 14.33 -4.72 -15.07
N VAL A 70 13.93 -4.05 -14.00
CA VAL A 70 13.92 -2.60 -13.85
C VAL A 70 14.68 -2.22 -12.59
N TYR A 71 15.08 -0.97 -12.47
CA TYR A 71 16.11 -0.58 -11.50
C TYR A 71 15.62 0.53 -10.57
N ALA A 72 15.93 0.38 -9.29
CA ALA A 72 15.79 1.40 -8.25
C ALA A 72 16.79 1.10 -7.14
N GLY A 73 17.07 2.08 -6.28
CA GLY A 73 18.03 1.94 -5.20
C GLY A 73 19.48 2.03 -5.68
N ASP A 74 20.37 1.34 -4.99
CA ASP A 74 21.81 1.44 -5.19
C ASP A 74 22.19 1.01 -6.62
N LYS A 75 21.57 -0.07 -7.11
CA LYS A 75 21.77 -0.58 -8.47
C LYS A 75 21.31 0.40 -9.56
N ALA A 76 20.34 1.27 -9.27
CA ALA A 76 19.99 2.32 -10.21
C ALA A 76 21.08 3.40 -10.27
N THR A 77 21.67 3.78 -9.14
CA THR A 77 22.75 4.78 -9.14
C THR A 77 24.00 4.31 -9.89
N GLU A 78 24.28 3.01 -9.87
CA GLU A 78 25.38 2.41 -10.64
C GLU A 78 25.14 2.45 -12.15
N ILE A 79 23.88 2.33 -12.59
CA ILE A 79 23.51 2.21 -14.01
C ILE A 79 23.21 3.57 -14.64
N TYR A 80 22.47 4.42 -13.93
CA TYR A 80 21.91 5.68 -14.44
C TYR A 80 22.72 6.92 -14.00
N GLY A 81 23.56 6.79 -12.98
CA GLY A 81 24.43 7.84 -12.49
C GLY A 81 24.21 8.21 -11.02
N GLU A 82 25.16 8.98 -10.48
CA GLU A 82 25.16 9.39 -9.08
C GLU A 82 23.90 10.21 -8.75
N ASN A 83 23.20 9.80 -7.69
CA ASN A 83 21.91 10.34 -7.22
C ASN A 83 20.64 9.92 -7.99
N GLU A 84 20.74 9.07 -9.02
CA GLU A 84 19.57 8.55 -9.74
C GLU A 84 19.04 7.25 -9.09
N TYR A 85 18.34 7.41 -7.95
CA TYR A 85 17.84 6.27 -7.16
C TYR A 85 16.50 5.70 -7.66
N LEU A 86 15.73 6.45 -8.43
CA LEU A 86 14.43 6.03 -8.96
C LEU A 86 14.20 6.63 -10.36
N PRO A 87 14.80 6.01 -11.40
CA PRO A 87 14.64 6.46 -12.78
C PRO A 87 13.16 6.55 -13.19
N GLU A 88 12.80 7.59 -13.94
CA GLU A 88 11.42 7.75 -14.45
C GLU A 88 11.01 6.57 -15.33
N GLU A 89 11.94 5.96 -16.07
CA GLU A 89 11.62 4.81 -16.91
C GLU A 89 11.19 3.57 -16.12
N THR A 90 11.63 3.43 -14.87
CA THR A 90 11.14 2.40 -13.95
C THR A 90 9.68 2.66 -13.57
N LEU A 91 9.31 3.93 -13.31
CA LEU A 91 7.92 4.30 -13.02
C LEU A 91 7.02 4.10 -14.23
N ASP A 92 7.50 4.44 -15.42
CA ASP A 92 6.78 4.21 -16.68
C ASP A 92 6.60 2.72 -16.97
N ALA A 93 7.60 1.88 -16.69
CA ALA A 93 7.45 0.44 -16.77
C ALA A 93 6.36 -0.07 -15.81
N PHE A 94 6.30 0.41 -14.56
CA PHE A 94 5.23 0.03 -13.64
C PHE A 94 3.85 0.45 -14.12
N ARG A 95 3.69 1.68 -14.63
CA ARG A 95 2.42 2.16 -15.19
C ARG A 95 1.98 1.33 -16.40
N ARG A 96 2.92 0.99 -17.28
CA ARG A 96 2.63 0.28 -18.53
C ARG A 96 2.32 -1.19 -18.35
N PHE A 97 3.06 -1.88 -17.48
CA PHE A 97 2.96 -3.33 -17.33
C PHE A 97 2.08 -3.76 -16.14
N LEU A 98 1.55 -2.80 -15.37
CA LEU A 98 0.51 -2.89 -14.34
C LEU A 98 0.83 -3.71 -13.08
N VAL A 99 1.53 -4.84 -13.23
CA VAL A 99 1.87 -5.76 -12.15
C VAL A 99 3.37 -5.92 -12.11
N SER A 100 3.99 -5.57 -10.98
CA SER A 100 5.43 -5.69 -10.75
C SER A 100 5.74 -6.25 -9.37
N ILE A 101 7.00 -6.67 -9.18
CA ILE A 101 7.51 -7.14 -7.88
C ILE A 101 8.85 -6.48 -7.58
N LYS A 102 9.19 -6.29 -6.29
CA LYS A 102 10.46 -5.70 -5.90
C LYS A 102 11.05 -6.37 -4.66
N GLY A 103 12.36 -6.60 -4.69
CA GLY A 103 13.17 -6.88 -3.50
C GLY A 103 13.19 -5.69 -2.52
N PRO A 104 13.91 -5.79 -1.40
CA PRO A 104 14.04 -4.70 -0.43
C PRO A 104 14.72 -3.48 -1.07
N LEU A 105 14.40 -2.27 -0.61
CA LEU A 105 15.08 -1.05 -1.05
C LEU A 105 15.54 -0.29 0.19
N SER A 106 16.81 0.06 0.22
CA SER A 106 17.43 0.88 1.24
C SER A 106 16.87 2.30 1.16
N THR A 107 16.74 2.95 2.30
CA THR A 107 16.49 4.39 2.35
C THR A 107 17.75 5.01 2.94
N PRO A 108 18.45 5.90 2.23
CA PRO A 108 19.65 6.54 2.74
C PRO A 108 19.38 7.18 4.11
N THR A 109 20.24 6.93 5.10
CA THR A 109 20.13 7.57 6.41
C THR A 109 20.78 8.94 6.39
N GLY A 110 19.98 10.00 6.53
CA GLY A 110 20.44 11.40 6.47
C GLY A 110 20.36 12.00 5.06
N GLY A 111 20.06 13.30 4.96
CA GLY A 111 20.07 14.03 3.68
C GLY A 111 18.72 14.44 3.09
N GLY A 112 17.61 14.33 3.82
CA GLY A 112 16.30 14.85 3.37
C GLY A 112 15.62 14.05 2.25
N ILE A 113 16.19 12.91 1.84
CA ILE A 113 15.59 12.03 0.83
C ILE A 113 14.44 11.24 1.47
N ARG A 114 13.24 11.42 0.93
CA ARG A 114 12.05 10.63 1.31
C ARG A 114 12.26 9.16 0.89
N SER A 115 11.74 8.23 1.68
CA SER A 115 11.87 6.79 1.40
C SER A 115 11.44 6.43 -0.02
N LEU A 116 12.29 5.73 -0.79
CA LEU A 116 11.97 5.25 -2.14
C LEU A 116 10.68 4.43 -2.18
N ASN A 117 10.45 3.62 -1.16
CA ASN A 117 9.22 2.85 -1.03
C ASN A 117 7.99 3.75 -0.92
N VAL A 118 8.09 4.87 -0.19
CA VAL A 118 7.00 5.86 -0.07
C VAL A 118 6.84 6.63 -1.38
N ALA A 119 7.94 7.04 -2.01
CA ALA A 119 7.92 7.73 -3.30
C ALA A 119 7.21 6.89 -4.38
N ILE A 120 7.57 5.61 -4.54
CA ILE A 120 6.90 4.71 -5.50
C ILE A 120 5.39 4.64 -5.23
N ARG A 121 4.99 4.52 -3.95
CA ARG A 121 3.56 4.40 -3.57
C ARG A 121 2.78 5.66 -3.87
N GLN A 122 3.34 6.82 -3.55
CA GLN A 122 2.69 8.12 -3.75
C GLN A 122 2.62 8.47 -5.23
N THR A 123 3.74 8.34 -5.96
CA THR A 123 3.82 8.68 -7.39
C THR A 123 2.94 7.79 -8.27
N LEU A 124 2.72 6.54 -7.87
CA LEU A 124 1.85 5.60 -8.59
C LEU A 124 0.44 5.48 -7.98
N ASP A 125 0.10 6.30 -6.98
CA ASP A 125 -1.16 6.25 -6.23
C ASP A 125 -1.56 4.82 -5.78
N LEU A 126 -0.58 4.05 -5.29
CA LEU A 126 -0.77 2.70 -4.75
C LEU A 126 -1.38 2.77 -3.35
N TYR A 127 -2.63 3.22 -3.28
CA TYR A 127 -3.33 3.64 -2.07
C TYR A 127 -3.60 2.54 -1.04
N ALA A 128 -3.60 1.26 -1.44
CA ALA A 128 -3.86 0.14 -0.55
C ALA A 128 -2.60 -0.69 -0.30
N CYS A 129 -2.04 -0.61 0.92
CA CYS A 129 -1.04 -1.57 1.38
C CYS A 129 -1.77 -2.80 1.96
N VAL A 130 -1.78 -3.88 1.19
CA VAL A 130 -2.48 -5.14 1.55
C VAL A 130 -1.48 -6.14 2.13
N ARG A 131 -1.70 -6.59 3.38
CA ARG A 131 -0.82 -7.53 4.10
C ARG A 131 -1.60 -8.73 4.63
N PRO A 132 -1.65 -9.84 3.89
CA PRO A 132 -2.16 -11.11 4.41
C PRO A 132 -1.24 -11.64 5.51
N ILE A 133 -1.81 -12.07 6.63
CA ILE A 133 -1.09 -12.61 7.79
C ILE A 133 -1.74 -13.95 8.12
N ARG A 134 -0.94 -15.01 7.99
CA ARG A 134 -1.33 -16.38 8.30
C ARG A 134 -0.17 -17.16 8.89
N TYR A 135 -0.49 -18.15 9.70
CA TYR A 135 0.48 -19.13 10.17
C TYR A 135 0.80 -20.18 9.09
N PHE A 136 2.03 -20.69 9.15
CA PHE A 136 2.51 -21.84 8.38
C PHE A 136 2.98 -22.93 9.35
N PRO A 137 2.45 -24.17 9.25
CA PRO A 137 2.86 -25.28 10.11
C PRO A 137 4.38 -25.46 10.13
N GLY A 138 4.95 -25.61 11.32
CA GLY A 138 6.39 -25.79 11.54
C GLY A 138 7.18 -24.49 11.77
N VAL A 139 6.58 -23.32 11.53
CA VAL A 139 7.21 -22.04 11.90
C VAL A 139 7.17 -21.87 13.43
N GLN A 140 8.31 -21.59 14.03
CA GLN A 140 8.41 -21.26 15.46
C GLN A 140 7.88 -19.85 15.72
N THR A 141 7.04 -19.70 16.75
CA THR A 141 6.42 -18.42 17.10
C THR A 141 6.43 -18.21 18.60
N PRO A 142 6.47 -16.97 19.10
CA PRO A 142 6.38 -16.68 20.53
C PRO A 142 4.96 -16.84 21.11
N MET A 143 3.93 -17.02 20.27
CA MET A 143 2.53 -17.10 20.68
C MET A 143 2.08 -18.56 20.84
N LEU A 144 1.19 -18.81 21.80
CA LEU A 144 0.67 -20.15 22.09
C LEU A 144 -0.22 -20.72 20.97
N GLN A 145 -1.00 -19.87 20.29
CA GLN A 145 -2.04 -20.30 19.34
C GLN A 145 -1.94 -19.54 18.00
N SER A 146 -0.76 -19.55 17.39
CA SER A 146 -0.50 -18.83 16.13
C SER A 146 -1.33 -19.34 14.96
N GLU A 147 -1.74 -20.61 14.98
CA GLU A 147 -2.61 -21.24 13.98
C GLU A 147 -4.00 -20.59 13.85
N LEU A 148 -4.44 -19.87 14.90
CA LEU A 148 -5.69 -19.09 14.86
C LEU A 148 -5.54 -17.77 14.11
N VAL A 149 -4.31 -17.33 13.81
CA VAL A 149 -4.06 -16.09 13.09
C VAL A 149 -4.32 -16.29 11.60
N ARG A 150 -5.42 -15.71 11.14
CA ARG A 150 -5.76 -15.59 9.72
C ARG A 150 -6.48 -14.27 9.46
N MET A 151 -5.72 -13.27 9.03
CA MET A 151 -6.26 -11.93 8.74
C MET A 151 -5.60 -11.34 7.50
N THR A 152 -6.19 -10.28 6.96
CA THR A 152 -5.57 -9.46 5.91
C THR A 152 -5.74 -8.02 6.29
N VAL A 153 -4.63 -7.31 6.44
CA VAL A 153 -4.62 -5.90 6.79
C VAL A 153 -4.68 -5.07 5.52
N PHE A 154 -5.66 -4.19 5.43
CA PHE A 154 -5.73 -3.12 4.43
C PHE A 154 -5.33 -1.83 5.13
N ARG A 155 -4.18 -1.29 4.75
CA ARG A 155 -3.63 -0.07 5.32
C ARG A 155 -3.63 1.04 4.26
N GLU A 156 -4.15 2.21 4.61
CA GLU A 156 -4.06 3.43 3.80
C GLU A 156 -2.58 3.79 3.60
N ASN A 157 -2.23 4.19 2.38
CA ASN A 157 -0.84 4.25 1.93
C ASN A 157 -0.46 5.56 1.23
N THR A 158 -1.36 6.56 1.21
CA THR A 158 -1.18 7.82 0.47
C THR A 158 -1.28 9.07 1.34
N GLU A 159 -1.94 9.01 2.50
CA GLU A 159 -2.19 10.14 3.39
C GLU A 159 -1.61 9.87 4.80
N ASP A 160 -2.33 10.28 5.85
CA ASP A 160 -1.92 10.22 7.24
C ASP A 160 -0.63 11.04 7.49
N ILE A 161 -0.02 10.88 8.66
CA ILE A 161 1.27 11.47 9.00
C ILE A 161 2.39 11.03 8.04
N TYR A 162 2.16 9.96 7.27
CA TYR A 162 3.06 9.47 6.22
C TYR A 162 3.15 10.40 5.00
N ALA A 163 2.30 11.42 4.90
CA ALA A 163 2.44 12.50 3.92
C ALA A 163 3.79 13.25 4.05
N GLY A 164 4.44 13.20 5.22
CA GLY A 164 5.75 13.82 5.44
C GLY A 164 5.70 15.34 5.37
N ILE A 165 4.58 15.92 5.81
CA ILE A 165 4.38 17.36 5.93
C ILE A 165 4.76 17.75 7.36
N GLU A 166 6.00 18.18 7.54
CA GLU A 166 6.56 18.53 8.83
C GLU A 166 7.59 19.64 8.73
N PHE A 167 7.73 20.41 9.82
CA PHE A 167 8.65 21.52 9.93
C PHE A 167 9.51 21.37 11.19
N PRO A 168 10.85 21.47 11.08
CA PRO A 168 11.75 21.22 12.19
C PRO A 168 11.74 22.37 13.19
N THR A 169 12.02 22.04 14.46
CA THR A 169 12.15 23.03 15.53
C THR A 169 13.12 24.15 15.16
N GLY A 170 12.72 25.40 15.39
CA GLY A 170 13.56 26.58 15.18
C GLY A 170 13.58 27.12 13.75
N SER A 171 12.93 26.47 12.78
CA SER A 171 12.82 26.99 11.41
C SER A 171 11.86 28.19 11.33
N GLU A 172 12.01 29.04 10.31
CA GLU A 172 11.08 30.15 10.11
C GLU A 172 9.65 29.67 9.81
N GLU A 173 9.53 28.57 9.06
CA GLU A 173 8.25 27.98 8.68
C GLU A 173 7.49 27.46 9.89
N VAL A 174 8.17 26.77 10.83
CA VAL A 174 7.51 26.28 12.04
C VAL A 174 7.03 27.43 12.91
N GLN A 175 7.80 28.53 13.00
CA GLN A 175 7.39 29.71 13.77
C GLN A 175 6.18 30.41 13.13
N LYS A 176 6.15 30.55 11.80
CA LYS A 176 4.98 31.08 11.07
C LYS A 176 3.74 30.22 11.31
N LEU A 177 3.90 28.90 11.25
CA LEU A 177 2.79 27.96 11.47
C LEU A 177 2.28 28.02 12.92
N ILE A 178 3.16 28.00 13.92
CA ILE A 178 2.78 28.12 15.33
C ILE A 178 2.07 29.45 15.59
N HIS A 179 2.60 30.55 15.03
CA HIS A 179 1.95 31.86 15.12
C HIS A 179 0.53 31.82 14.56
N PHE A 180 0.35 31.32 13.33
CA PHE A 180 -0.96 31.16 12.70
C PHE A 180 -1.92 30.31 13.56
N LEU A 181 -1.47 29.16 14.07
CA LEU A 181 -2.28 28.29 14.93
C LEU A 181 -2.74 29.04 16.20
N GLN A 182 -1.89 29.86 16.80
CA GLN A 182 -2.19 30.58 18.04
C GLN A 182 -3.04 31.83 17.80
N THR A 183 -2.77 32.61 16.75
CA THR A 183 -3.45 33.90 16.52
C THR A 183 -4.73 33.76 15.73
N GLU A 184 -4.72 32.98 14.65
CA GLU A 184 -5.87 32.86 13.74
C GLU A 184 -6.83 31.76 14.19
N LEU A 185 -6.28 30.64 14.69
CA LEU A 185 -7.09 29.48 15.09
C LEU A 185 -7.27 29.36 16.61
N GLY A 186 -6.63 30.21 17.40
CA GLY A 186 -6.80 30.25 18.86
C GLY A 186 -6.31 29.00 19.60
N VAL A 187 -5.37 28.24 19.02
CA VAL A 187 -4.82 27.02 19.64
C VAL A 187 -3.98 27.39 20.86
N THR A 188 -4.26 26.77 22.00
CA THR A 188 -3.56 27.01 23.28
C THR A 188 -2.83 25.77 23.82
N GLU A 189 -3.06 24.62 23.18
CA GLU A 189 -2.66 23.30 23.65
C GLU A 189 -1.19 22.97 23.30
N ILE A 190 -0.51 23.80 22.50
CA ILE A 190 0.93 23.64 22.23
C ILE A 190 1.70 23.95 23.51
N ARG A 191 2.14 22.90 24.21
CA ARG A 191 2.74 23.01 25.54
C ARG A 191 4.04 23.82 25.58
N PHE A 192 4.87 23.72 24.53
CA PHE A 192 6.20 24.33 24.43
C PHE A 192 6.44 24.90 23.01
N PRO A 193 5.77 26.00 22.63
CA PRO A 193 5.77 26.50 21.24
C PRO A 193 7.18 26.87 20.75
N LEU A 194 8.06 27.38 21.61
CA LEU A 194 9.41 27.80 21.22
C LEU A 194 10.35 26.64 20.89
N SER A 195 10.03 25.41 21.30
CA SER A 195 10.89 24.23 21.13
C SER A 195 10.19 23.05 20.46
N SER A 196 9.07 23.30 19.78
CA SER A 196 8.30 22.27 19.08
C SER A 196 8.60 22.26 17.57
N GLY A 197 8.77 21.06 17.01
CA GLY A 197 8.52 20.81 15.59
C GLY A 197 7.02 20.54 15.39
N ILE A 198 6.50 20.76 14.18
CA ILE A 198 5.08 20.55 13.87
C ILE A 198 4.94 19.61 12.69
N GLY A 199 4.09 18.59 12.84
CA GLY A 199 3.66 17.68 11.77
C GLY A 199 2.17 17.80 11.49
N ILE A 200 1.77 17.59 10.24
CA ILE A 200 0.39 17.66 9.78
C ILE A 200 -0.12 16.26 9.41
N LYS A 201 -1.28 15.89 9.95
CA LYS A 201 -1.96 14.61 9.69
C LYS A 201 -3.26 14.84 8.90
N PRO A 202 -3.20 14.86 7.56
CA PRO A 202 -4.41 14.85 6.74
C PRO A 202 -5.01 13.42 6.69
N VAL A 203 -6.33 13.34 6.79
CA VAL A 203 -7.11 12.13 6.49
C VAL A 203 -8.38 12.57 5.77
N SER A 204 -8.50 12.19 4.51
CA SER A 204 -9.62 12.57 3.64
C SER A 204 -10.73 11.52 3.61
N ARG A 205 -11.91 11.95 3.17
CA ARG A 205 -13.05 11.06 2.94
C ARG A 205 -12.76 10.13 1.77
N GLU A 206 -12.30 10.68 0.66
CA GLU A 206 -12.02 9.98 -0.59
C GLU A 206 -10.99 8.86 -0.39
N GLY A 207 -9.88 9.15 0.30
CA GLY A 207 -8.85 8.17 0.63
C GLY A 207 -9.33 7.08 1.58
N SER A 208 -10.14 7.44 2.58
CA SER A 208 -10.74 6.48 3.49
C SER A 208 -11.72 5.55 2.76
N GLU A 209 -12.65 6.10 2.00
CA GLU A 209 -13.71 5.35 1.32
C GLU A 209 -13.12 4.39 0.28
N ARG A 210 -12.14 4.81 -0.53
CA ARG A 210 -11.50 3.93 -1.54
C ARG A 210 -10.79 2.72 -0.92
N LEU A 211 -10.13 2.91 0.22
CA LEU A 211 -9.48 1.82 0.95
C LEU A 211 -10.53 0.86 1.54
N ILE A 212 -11.54 1.41 2.21
CA ILE A 212 -12.54 0.62 2.92
C ILE A 212 -13.41 -0.17 1.93
N ARG A 213 -13.80 0.44 0.82
CA ARG A 213 -14.45 -0.24 -0.30
C ARG A 213 -13.64 -1.43 -0.80
N LYS A 214 -12.31 -1.25 -0.95
CA LYS A 214 -11.40 -2.35 -1.35
C LYS A 214 -11.37 -3.48 -0.31
N ALA A 215 -11.35 -3.15 0.99
CA ALA A 215 -11.35 -4.12 2.07
C ALA A 215 -12.67 -4.91 2.15
N ILE A 216 -13.83 -4.24 2.03
CA ILE A 216 -15.15 -4.88 2.01
C ILE A 216 -15.28 -5.77 0.77
N GLN A 217 -14.87 -5.29 -0.41
CA GLN A 217 -14.90 -6.10 -1.62
C GLN A 217 -14.01 -7.34 -1.49
N HIS A 218 -12.82 -7.20 -0.90
CA HIS A 218 -11.96 -8.36 -0.63
C HIS A 218 -12.61 -9.36 0.32
N CYS A 219 -13.31 -8.88 1.36
CA CYS A 219 -14.05 -9.72 2.29
C CYS A 219 -15.14 -10.54 1.57
N ILE A 220 -15.89 -9.90 0.66
CA ILE A 220 -16.89 -10.54 -0.20
C ILE A 220 -16.24 -11.60 -1.11
N ASP A 221 -15.19 -11.21 -1.83
CA ASP A 221 -14.53 -12.06 -2.84
C ASP A 221 -13.85 -13.29 -2.24
N ARG A 222 -13.41 -13.19 -0.98
CA ARG A 222 -12.72 -14.27 -0.25
C ARG A 222 -13.60 -14.97 0.79
N ASP A 223 -14.90 -14.64 0.82
CA ASP A 223 -15.87 -15.16 1.78
C ASP A 223 -15.39 -15.10 3.24
N MET A 224 -14.87 -13.94 3.62
CA MET A 224 -14.41 -13.67 4.98
C MET A 224 -15.57 -13.24 5.89
N LYS A 225 -15.38 -13.36 7.20
CA LYS A 225 -16.46 -13.18 8.20
C LYS A 225 -16.71 -11.73 8.60
N SER A 226 -15.68 -10.88 8.53
CA SER A 226 -15.79 -9.51 9.01
C SER A 226 -14.72 -8.59 8.44
N VAL A 227 -15.06 -7.30 8.36
CA VAL A 227 -14.11 -6.20 8.21
C VAL A 227 -14.06 -5.44 9.54
N THR A 228 -12.87 -5.10 10.01
CA THR A 228 -12.68 -4.35 11.25
C THR A 228 -12.00 -3.03 10.98
N LEU A 229 -12.66 -1.93 11.34
CA LEU A 229 -12.16 -0.56 11.23
C LEU A 229 -11.36 -0.23 12.48
N VAL A 230 -10.03 -0.31 12.39
CA VAL A 230 -9.14 0.00 13.51
C VAL A 230 -8.79 1.48 13.47
N HIS A 231 -9.01 2.20 14.56
CA HIS A 231 -8.77 3.64 14.63
C HIS A 231 -8.52 4.11 16.07
N LYS A 232 -7.93 5.30 16.24
CA LYS A 232 -7.81 6.01 17.53
C LYS A 232 -8.71 7.25 17.62
N GLY A 233 -9.95 7.10 17.14
CA GLY A 233 -10.92 8.20 17.02
C GLY A 233 -11.48 8.73 18.34
N ASN A 234 -11.23 8.06 19.46
CA ASN A 234 -11.59 8.56 20.79
C ASN A 234 -10.78 9.82 21.17
N ILE A 235 -9.56 9.95 20.66
CA ILE A 235 -8.71 11.13 20.81
C ILE A 235 -8.75 11.99 19.54
N MET A 236 -8.52 11.37 18.38
CA MET A 236 -8.43 12.07 17.09
C MET A 236 -9.76 12.05 16.34
N LYS A 237 -10.76 12.78 16.84
CA LYS A 237 -12.17 12.72 16.38
C LYS A 237 -12.38 13.07 14.89
N PHE A 238 -11.56 13.96 14.35
CA PHE A 238 -11.72 14.54 13.01
C PHE A 238 -10.86 13.91 11.92
N THR A 239 -9.93 13.01 12.30
CA THR A 239 -9.12 12.24 11.34
C THR A 239 -9.42 10.75 11.51
N GLU A 240 -8.89 10.12 12.55
CA GLU A 240 -9.13 8.70 12.87
C GLU A 240 -10.62 8.39 13.15
N GLY A 241 -11.30 9.30 13.85
CA GLY A 241 -12.74 9.18 14.08
C GLY A 241 -13.55 9.37 12.79
N ALA A 242 -13.06 10.22 11.87
CA ALA A 242 -13.70 10.42 10.58
C ALA A 242 -13.54 9.20 9.67
N PHE A 243 -12.34 8.61 9.60
CA PHE A 243 -12.06 7.34 8.92
C PHE A 243 -13.07 6.25 9.31
N CYS A 244 -13.30 6.06 10.61
CA CYS A 244 -14.27 5.09 11.12
C CYS A 244 -15.71 5.41 10.68
N ARG A 245 -16.15 6.67 10.83
CA ARG A 245 -17.50 7.09 10.40
C ARG A 245 -17.73 6.88 8.91
N TRP A 246 -16.80 7.34 8.07
CA TRP A 246 -16.88 7.16 6.62
C TRP A 246 -16.85 5.68 6.22
N GLY A 247 -16.13 4.84 6.97
CA GLY A 247 -16.16 3.39 6.75
C GLY A 247 -17.50 2.75 7.01
N TYR A 248 -18.16 3.14 8.10
CA TYR A 248 -19.54 2.74 8.37
C TYR A 248 -20.51 3.30 7.33
N ASP A 249 -20.32 4.53 6.86
CA ASP A 249 -21.15 5.11 5.80
C ASP A 249 -21.04 4.32 4.49
N VAL A 250 -19.83 3.99 4.03
CA VAL A 250 -19.61 3.14 2.84
C VAL A 250 -20.32 1.80 2.99
N ALA A 251 -20.20 1.15 4.15
CA ALA A 251 -20.87 -0.11 4.40
C ALA A 251 -22.41 0.01 4.29
N ARG A 252 -23.01 1.11 4.77
CA ARG A 252 -24.45 1.36 4.65
C ARG A 252 -24.86 1.68 3.22
N THR A 253 -24.20 2.64 2.58
CA THR A 253 -24.65 3.24 1.31
C THR A 253 -24.34 2.37 0.10
N GLU A 254 -23.21 1.67 0.09
CA GLU A 254 -22.75 0.90 -1.06
C GLU A 254 -22.99 -0.61 -0.93
N PHE A 255 -22.96 -1.13 0.31
CA PHE A 255 -23.09 -2.56 0.57
C PHE A 255 -24.40 -2.95 1.28
N GLY A 256 -25.26 -1.96 1.60
CA GLY A 256 -26.56 -2.20 2.22
C GLY A 256 -26.49 -2.76 3.64
N ALA A 257 -25.40 -2.50 4.36
CA ALA A 257 -25.21 -2.98 5.72
C ALA A 257 -26.16 -2.29 6.70
N LYS A 258 -26.70 -3.08 7.64
CA LYS A 258 -27.67 -2.67 8.65
C LYS A 258 -27.13 -2.86 10.04
N GLU A 259 -27.61 -2.07 10.98
CA GLU A 259 -27.17 -2.10 12.37
C GLU A 259 -27.48 -3.45 13.04
N ILE A 260 -26.53 -3.92 13.85
CA ILE A 260 -26.68 -5.07 14.72
C ILE A 260 -27.06 -4.54 16.11
N GLY A 261 -28.28 -4.89 16.58
CA GLY A 261 -28.78 -4.37 17.86
C GLY A 261 -28.86 -2.84 17.86
N ASP A 262 -28.30 -2.21 18.90
CA ASP A 262 -28.24 -0.76 19.05
C ASP A 262 -26.98 -0.11 18.39
N GLY A 263 -26.25 -0.88 17.58
CA GLY A 263 -25.00 -0.44 16.94
C GLY A 263 -23.77 -0.48 17.86
N PRO A 264 -22.61 0.04 17.41
CA PRO A 264 -22.36 0.66 16.10
C PRO A 264 -22.08 -0.35 14.97
N TRP A 265 -21.98 -1.64 15.29
CA TRP A 265 -21.62 -2.66 14.29
C TRP A 265 -22.72 -2.85 13.26
N LEU A 266 -22.32 -3.17 12.03
CA LEU A 266 -23.22 -3.44 10.92
C LEU A 266 -23.06 -4.88 10.43
N SER A 267 -24.09 -5.38 9.76
CA SER A 267 -24.05 -6.65 9.03
C SER A 267 -24.70 -6.53 7.66
N PHE A 268 -24.22 -7.34 6.71
CA PHE A 268 -24.89 -7.58 5.43
C PHE A 268 -24.61 -9.01 4.96
N LYS A 269 -25.36 -9.48 3.97
CA LYS A 269 -25.15 -10.80 3.36
C LYS A 269 -24.17 -10.68 2.20
N ASN A 270 -23.17 -11.56 2.17
CA ASN A 270 -22.26 -11.72 1.05
C ASN A 270 -23.09 -12.06 -0.21
N PRO A 271 -23.08 -11.24 -1.26
CA PRO A 271 -23.90 -11.47 -2.45
C PRO A 271 -23.48 -12.71 -3.24
N LYS A 272 -22.27 -13.25 -3.02
CA LYS A 272 -21.77 -14.44 -3.71
C LYS A 272 -22.08 -15.75 -2.99
N THR A 273 -22.11 -15.74 -1.66
CA THR A 273 -22.20 -16.96 -0.84
C THR A 273 -23.41 -16.99 0.10
N GLY A 274 -24.06 -15.85 0.34
CA GLY A 274 -25.14 -15.72 1.31
C GLY A 274 -24.68 -15.70 2.78
N ASN A 275 -23.37 -15.83 3.05
CA ASN A 275 -22.83 -15.76 4.41
C ASN A 275 -22.94 -14.35 4.98
N GLU A 276 -23.08 -14.23 6.30
CA GLU A 276 -23.10 -12.94 6.97
C GLU A 276 -21.68 -12.35 7.09
N ILE A 277 -21.55 -11.08 6.75
CA ILE A 277 -20.33 -10.29 6.93
C ILE A 277 -20.62 -9.19 7.96
N ILE A 278 -19.77 -9.10 8.98
CA ILE A 278 -19.85 -8.10 10.04
C ILE A 278 -18.86 -6.96 9.77
N ILE A 279 -19.32 -5.71 9.89
CA ILE A 279 -18.48 -4.51 9.91
C ILE A 279 -18.42 -4.00 11.35
N LYS A 280 -17.22 -3.89 11.91
CA LYS A 280 -17.00 -3.57 13.33
C LYS A 280 -15.85 -2.61 13.58
#